data_AF-A0A2N7R0Y2-F1
#
_entry.id   AF-A0A2N7R0Y2-F1
#
_cell.length_a   1.000
_cell.length_b   1.000
_cell.length_c   1.000
_cell.angle_alpha   90.00
_cell.angle_beta   90.00
_cell.angle_gamma   90.00
#
_symmetry.space_group_name_H-M   'P 1'
#
loop_
_entity.id
_entity.type
_entity.pdbx_description
1 polymer ?
#
loop_
_entity_poly.entity_id
_entity_poly.type
_entity_poly.pdbx_seq_one_letter_code
_entity_poly.pdbx_strand_id
1 'polypeptide(L)'
;MFGIFKKKPRKAQTPLAPKSGSDECATAVRWVAASADRAEFRQRATSAAQSLGAGAIEPLSLAFHSETEPPEELKARFSGLGSWMAVRQFAIFEILYAIGEPSLPVLWRVVLGEYDWTQGNAIEILCRLAADGVQPTVVLDELKKALPNMREEAVYYAAGPLRQHANEDDRMLPIIDELVKLPVFADAWARFKN
;
A
#
# COMPACT_ATOMS: atom_id res chain seq x y z
N MET A 1 -25.61 -54.13 0.60
CA MET A 1 -26.00 -53.80 -0.79
C MET A 1 -25.72 -52.31 -0.97
N PHE A 2 -24.52 -51.95 -1.43
CA PHE A 2 -24.06 -50.55 -1.50
C PHE A 2 -24.22 -50.02 -2.94
N GLY A 3 -24.96 -48.92 -3.09
CA GLY A 3 -25.16 -48.24 -4.37
C GLY A 3 -23.93 -47.44 -4.80
N ILE A 4 -23.51 -47.63 -6.05
CA ILE A 4 -22.35 -46.98 -6.68
C ILE A 4 -22.79 -45.61 -7.22
N PHE A 5 -22.32 -44.52 -6.62
CA PHE A 5 -22.41 -43.17 -7.20
C PHE A 5 -21.24 -42.94 -8.17
N LYS A 6 -21.55 -42.75 -9.46
CA LYS A 6 -20.58 -42.34 -10.49
C LYS A 6 -20.17 -40.87 -10.28
N LYS A 7 -18.89 -40.62 -9.97
CA LYS A 7 -18.29 -39.27 -9.99
C LYS A 7 -18.17 -38.78 -11.44
N LYS A 8 -18.72 -37.59 -11.73
CA LYS A 8 -18.44 -36.84 -12.98
C LYS A 8 -16.96 -36.41 -12.97
N PRO A 9 -16.23 -36.50 -14.09
CA PRO A 9 -14.86 -36.00 -14.16
C PRO A 9 -14.86 -34.47 -14.09
N ARG A 10 -14.06 -33.93 -13.16
CA ARG A 10 -13.77 -32.50 -13.04
C ARG A 10 -12.97 -32.11 -14.29
N LYS A 11 -13.48 -31.19 -15.10
CA LYS A 11 -12.70 -30.61 -16.21
C LYS A 11 -11.41 -30.04 -15.62
N ALA A 12 -10.27 -30.50 -16.11
CA ALA A 12 -8.99 -29.88 -15.82
C ALA A 12 -9.05 -28.42 -16.28
N GLN A 13 -8.86 -27.49 -15.36
CA GLN A 13 -8.61 -26.09 -15.71
C GLN A 13 -7.23 -26.06 -16.36
N THR A 14 -7.19 -25.76 -17.65
CA THR A 14 -5.98 -25.41 -18.37
C THR A 14 -5.29 -24.25 -17.64
N PRO A 15 -3.97 -24.27 -17.41
CA PRO A 15 -3.28 -23.11 -16.87
C PRO A 15 -3.44 -21.96 -17.86
N LEU A 16 -4.11 -20.88 -17.42
CA LEU A 16 -4.13 -19.63 -18.15
C LEU A 16 -2.69 -19.15 -18.27
N ALA A 17 -2.22 -18.90 -19.49
CA ALA A 17 -0.94 -18.26 -19.75
C ALA A 17 -0.82 -16.96 -18.91
N PRO A 18 0.34 -16.64 -18.34
CA PRO A 18 0.52 -15.42 -17.57
C PRO A 18 0.20 -14.22 -18.46
N LYS A 19 -0.73 -13.37 -18.01
CA LYS A 19 -0.94 -12.03 -18.59
C LYS A 19 0.34 -11.25 -18.29
N SER A 20 1.18 -11.04 -19.30
CA SER A 20 2.57 -10.58 -19.16
C SER A 20 2.78 -9.42 -18.17
N GLY A 21 1.90 -8.42 -18.11
CA GLY A 21 2.04 -7.31 -17.15
C GLY A 21 1.64 -7.61 -15.70
N SER A 22 0.75 -8.60 -15.46
CA SER A 22 0.34 -8.98 -14.10
C SER A 22 1.41 -9.79 -13.37
N ASP A 23 2.19 -10.56 -14.12
CA ASP A 23 3.24 -11.42 -13.58
C ASP A 23 4.51 -10.62 -13.24
N GLU A 24 4.82 -9.61 -14.07
CA GLU A 24 5.88 -8.64 -13.80
C GLU A 24 5.61 -7.82 -12.52
N CYS A 25 4.38 -7.32 -12.35
CA CYS A 25 4.00 -6.60 -11.14
C CYS A 25 4.11 -7.48 -9.88
N ALA A 26 3.60 -8.72 -9.95
CA ALA A 26 3.70 -9.65 -8.83
C ALA A 26 5.15 -9.95 -8.46
N THR A 27 6.02 -10.17 -9.46
CA THR A 27 7.45 -10.41 -9.26
C THR A 27 8.15 -9.21 -8.63
N ALA A 28 7.89 -8.00 -9.12
CA ALA A 28 8.44 -6.77 -8.57
C ALA A 28 8.00 -6.55 -7.11
N VAL A 29 6.72 -6.74 -6.81
CA VAL A 29 6.18 -6.62 -5.45
C VAL A 29 6.83 -7.63 -4.50
N ARG A 30 6.98 -8.90 -4.89
CA ARG A 30 7.70 -9.90 -4.07
C ARG A 30 9.14 -9.49 -3.82
N TRP A 31 9.83 -9.00 -4.84
CA TRP A 31 11.23 -8.57 -4.75
C TRP A 31 11.39 -7.39 -3.79
N VAL A 32 10.52 -6.39 -3.85
CA VAL A 32 10.51 -5.26 -2.90
C VAL A 32 10.15 -5.76 -1.48
N ALA A 33 9.10 -6.57 -1.35
CA ALA A 33 8.67 -7.11 -0.05
C ALA A 33 9.73 -7.97 0.65
N ALA A 34 10.59 -8.64 -0.11
CA ALA A 34 11.67 -9.47 0.40
C ALA A 34 12.94 -8.69 0.83
N SER A 35 12.95 -7.36 0.76
CA SER A 35 14.10 -6.53 1.16
C SER A 35 14.51 -6.78 2.60
N ALA A 36 15.81 -6.78 2.91
CA ALA A 36 16.35 -7.06 4.25
C ALA A 36 16.09 -5.90 5.23
N ASP A 37 16.16 -4.66 4.74
CA ASP A 37 15.97 -3.45 5.53
C ASP A 37 15.24 -2.35 4.75
N ARG A 38 15.04 -1.20 5.41
CA ARG A 38 14.29 -0.05 4.86
C ARG A 38 15.00 0.67 3.72
N ALA A 39 16.33 0.74 3.74
CA ALA A 39 17.09 1.40 2.68
C ALA A 39 17.00 0.57 1.39
N GLU A 40 17.20 -0.74 1.51
CA GLU A 40 17.02 -1.67 0.40
C GLU A 40 15.58 -1.66 -0.11
N PHE A 41 14.58 -1.66 0.79
CA PHE A 41 13.17 -1.61 0.42
C PHE A 41 12.84 -0.41 -0.49
N ARG A 42 13.30 0.78 -0.10
CA ARG A 42 13.12 2.00 -0.90
C ARG A 42 13.84 1.93 -2.23
N GLN A 43 15.10 1.47 -2.22
CA GLN A 43 15.88 1.33 -3.45
C GLN A 43 15.20 0.39 -4.44
N ARG A 44 14.76 -0.78 -3.98
CA ARG A 44 14.06 -1.76 -4.81
C ARG A 44 12.73 -1.22 -5.32
N ALA A 45 11.97 -0.50 -4.50
CA ALA A 45 10.72 0.14 -4.92
C ALA A 45 10.95 1.17 -6.03
N THR A 46 12.01 2.00 -5.92
CA THR A 46 12.41 2.93 -6.98
C THR A 46 12.79 2.20 -8.26
N SER A 47 13.61 1.15 -8.19
CA SER A 47 13.98 0.37 -9.38
C SER A 47 12.78 -0.31 -10.03
N ALA A 48 11.85 -0.86 -9.22
CA ALA A 48 10.61 -1.44 -9.71
C ALA A 48 9.74 -0.38 -10.42
N ALA A 49 9.56 0.79 -9.81
CA ALA A 49 8.79 1.89 -10.41
C ALA A 49 9.39 2.36 -11.74
N GLN A 50 10.71 2.48 -11.84
CA GLN A 50 11.40 2.85 -13.08
C GLN A 50 11.22 1.82 -14.19
N SER A 51 11.25 0.54 -13.84
CA SER A 51 11.06 -0.56 -14.81
C SER A 51 9.61 -0.70 -15.27
N LEU A 52 8.66 -0.54 -14.35
CA LEU A 52 7.24 -0.78 -14.59
C LEU A 52 6.54 0.44 -15.21
N GLY A 53 6.90 1.65 -14.76
CA GLY A 53 6.28 2.91 -15.14
C GLY A 53 4.80 3.03 -14.76
N ALA A 54 4.16 4.10 -15.24
CA ALA A 54 2.76 4.40 -14.92
C ALA A 54 1.76 3.34 -15.44
N GLY A 55 2.13 2.54 -16.43
CA GLY A 55 1.28 1.46 -16.96
C GLY A 55 0.97 0.36 -15.94
N ALA A 56 1.77 0.24 -14.88
CA ALA A 56 1.59 -0.74 -13.83
C ALA A 56 0.69 -0.30 -12.68
N ILE A 57 0.26 0.96 -12.61
CA ILE A 57 -0.53 1.50 -11.48
C ILE A 57 -1.81 0.70 -11.23
N GLU A 58 -2.58 0.42 -12.27
CA GLU A 58 -3.82 -0.36 -12.12
C GLU A 58 -3.56 -1.84 -11.77
N PRO A 59 -2.66 -2.56 -12.46
CA PRO A 59 -2.24 -3.89 -12.03
C PRO A 59 -1.78 -3.96 -10.56
N LEU A 60 -1.01 -2.98 -10.11
CA LEU A 60 -0.56 -2.87 -8.71
C LEU A 60 -1.74 -2.67 -7.75
N SER A 61 -2.70 -1.81 -8.09
CA SER A 61 -3.90 -1.57 -7.26
C SER A 61 -4.74 -2.83 -7.07
N LEU A 62 -4.85 -3.67 -8.10
CA LEU A 62 -5.58 -4.93 -8.04
C LEU A 62 -4.85 -6.00 -7.22
N ALA A 63 -3.56 -5.81 -6.94
CA ALA A 63 -2.74 -6.79 -6.24
C ALA A 63 -2.79 -6.69 -4.70
N PHE A 64 -3.42 -5.66 -4.12
CA PHE A 64 -3.45 -5.44 -2.65
C PHE A 64 -3.94 -6.64 -1.83
N HIS A 65 -4.79 -7.49 -2.40
CA HIS A 65 -5.37 -8.66 -1.72
C HIS A 65 -4.96 -9.99 -2.36
N SER A 66 -3.97 -9.98 -3.25
CA SER A 66 -3.41 -11.19 -3.84
C SER A 66 -2.38 -11.84 -2.90
N GLU A 67 -2.01 -13.10 -3.17
CA GLU A 67 -0.89 -13.82 -2.53
C GLU A 67 -0.74 -13.58 -1.02
N THR A 68 -1.70 -14.11 -0.25
CA THR A 68 -1.77 -13.93 1.20
C THR A 68 -0.73 -14.75 1.97
N GLU A 69 -0.09 -15.73 1.33
CA GLU A 69 0.94 -16.59 1.91
C GLU A 69 2.32 -16.32 1.30
N PRO A 70 3.38 -16.31 2.12
CA PRO A 70 4.74 -16.11 1.62
C PRO A 70 5.22 -17.32 0.81
N PRO A 71 6.10 -17.10 -0.20
CA PRO A 71 6.88 -18.16 -0.84
C PRO A 71 7.63 -19.01 0.20
N GLU A 72 7.91 -20.28 -0.14
CA GLU A 72 8.48 -21.26 0.78
C GLU A 72 9.77 -20.75 1.45
N GLU A 73 10.65 -20.16 0.66
CA GLU A 73 11.92 -19.59 1.08
C GLU A 73 11.78 -18.39 2.04
N LEU A 74 10.61 -17.75 2.09
CA LEU A 74 10.30 -16.60 2.94
C LEU A 74 9.37 -16.95 4.12
N LYS A 75 8.83 -18.17 4.19
CA LYS A 75 7.88 -18.59 5.25
C LYS A 75 8.43 -18.40 6.66
N ALA A 76 9.70 -18.75 6.87
CA ALA A 76 10.34 -18.60 8.18
C ALA A 76 10.46 -17.12 8.59
N ARG A 77 10.65 -16.22 7.62
CA ARG A 77 10.78 -14.78 7.85
C ARG A 77 9.43 -14.12 8.13
N PHE A 78 8.37 -14.57 7.45
CA PHE A 78 7.02 -14.02 7.56
C PHE A 78 6.06 -15.04 8.16
N SER A 79 6.40 -15.57 9.33
CA SER A 79 5.62 -16.59 10.03
C SER A 79 4.39 -16.04 10.76
N GLY A 80 4.31 -14.72 10.95
CA GLY A 80 3.18 -14.06 11.61
C GLY A 80 1.95 -13.99 10.71
N LEU A 81 0.76 -14.17 11.29
CA LEU A 81 -0.51 -14.07 10.57
C LEU A 81 -0.62 -12.71 9.86
N GLY A 82 -0.82 -12.74 8.55
CA GLY A 82 -0.95 -11.53 7.72
C GLY A 82 0.34 -10.75 7.47
N SER A 83 1.47 -11.14 8.05
CA SER A 83 2.74 -10.41 7.93
C SER A 83 3.21 -10.29 6.47
N TRP A 84 3.04 -11.34 5.67
CA TRP A 84 3.35 -11.34 4.25
C TRP A 84 2.46 -10.40 3.43
N MET A 85 1.15 -10.46 3.67
CA MET A 85 0.19 -9.58 2.99
C MET A 85 0.49 -8.11 3.31
N ALA A 86 0.76 -7.79 4.57
CA ALA A 86 1.11 -6.44 5.00
C ALA A 86 2.35 -5.91 4.28
N VAL A 87 3.46 -6.67 4.26
CA VAL A 87 4.69 -6.22 3.59
C VAL A 87 4.52 -6.10 2.07
N ARG A 88 3.69 -6.95 1.43
CA ARG A 88 3.34 -6.79 0.01
C ARG A 88 2.54 -5.54 -0.25
N GLN A 89 1.57 -5.22 0.61
CA GLN A 89 0.82 -3.97 0.49
C GLN A 89 1.73 -2.75 0.63
N PHE A 90 2.64 -2.76 1.62
CA PHE A 90 3.64 -1.70 1.76
C PHE A 90 4.52 -1.59 0.51
N ALA A 91 4.95 -2.72 -0.06
CA ALA A 91 5.74 -2.72 -1.30
C ALA A 91 4.97 -2.09 -2.46
N ILE A 92 3.68 -2.39 -2.61
CA ILE A 92 2.83 -1.78 -3.63
C ILE A 92 2.75 -0.25 -3.42
N PHE A 93 2.47 0.21 -2.20
CA PHE A 93 2.38 1.64 -1.89
C PHE A 93 3.71 2.38 -2.12
N GLU A 94 4.84 1.77 -1.76
CA GLU A 94 6.16 2.37 -2.00
C GLU A 94 6.51 2.44 -3.48
N ILE A 95 6.10 1.44 -4.29
CA ILE A 95 6.23 1.51 -5.75
C ILE A 95 5.35 2.65 -6.31
N LEU A 96 4.09 2.77 -5.85
CA LEU A 96 3.20 3.85 -6.27
C LEU A 96 3.75 5.23 -5.90
N TYR A 97 4.35 5.37 -4.73
CA TYR A 97 5.09 6.57 -4.33
C TYR A 97 6.24 6.89 -5.28
N ALA A 98 7.07 5.89 -5.60
CA ALA A 98 8.19 6.07 -6.52
C ALA A 98 7.77 6.36 -7.98
N ILE A 99 6.56 5.96 -8.39
CA ILE A 99 5.96 6.38 -9.68
C ILE A 99 5.56 7.87 -9.64
N GLY A 100 5.18 8.39 -8.47
CA GLY A 100 4.89 9.81 -8.28
C GLY A 100 3.48 10.23 -8.65
N GLU A 101 3.34 11.45 -9.19
CA GLU A 101 2.07 12.10 -9.53
C GLU A 101 1.06 11.23 -10.30
N PRO A 102 1.44 10.39 -11.28
CA PRO A 102 0.49 9.53 -11.98
C PRO A 102 -0.29 8.57 -11.07
N SER A 103 0.23 8.26 -9.87
CA SER A 103 -0.42 7.37 -8.90
C SER A 103 -1.60 8.00 -8.15
N LEU A 104 -1.75 9.34 -8.18
CA LEU A 104 -2.77 10.06 -7.41
C LEU A 104 -4.20 9.51 -7.58
N PRO A 105 -4.70 9.19 -8.80
CA PRO A 105 -6.06 8.70 -8.96
C PRO A 105 -6.34 7.37 -8.25
N VAL A 106 -5.37 6.45 -8.23
CA VAL A 106 -5.49 5.18 -7.51
C VAL A 106 -5.40 5.39 -6.01
N LEU A 107 -4.49 6.24 -5.55
CA LEU A 107 -4.37 6.55 -4.12
C LEU A 107 -5.67 7.14 -3.57
N TRP A 108 -6.29 8.08 -4.28
CA TRP A 108 -7.59 8.63 -3.89
C TRP A 108 -8.71 7.60 -3.91
N ARG A 109 -8.73 6.69 -4.90
CA ARG A 109 -9.69 5.58 -4.92
C ARG A 109 -9.54 4.71 -3.67
N VAL A 110 -8.31 4.47 -3.21
CA VAL A 110 -8.05 3.70 -1.99
C VAL A 110 -8.49 4.46 -0.74
N VAL A 111 -8.18 5.76 -0.62
CA VAL A 111 -8.63 6.60 0.52
C VAL A 111 -10.16 6.59 0.63
N LEU A 112 -10.88 6.63 -0.48
CA LEU A 112 -12.34 6.60 -0.52
C LEU A 112 -12.93 5.18 -0.51
N GLY A 113 -12.08 4.15 -0.35
CA GLY A 113 -12.48 2.74 -0.29
C GLY A 113 -13.04 2.31 1.06
N GLU A 114 -13.09 0.99 1.28
CA GLU A 114 -13.73 0.40 2.47
C GLU A 114 -12.75 -0.13 3.54
N TYR A 115 -11.47 -0.28 3.19
CA TYR A 115 -10.50 -0.98 4.03
C TYR A 115 -9.59 -0.01 4.79
N ASP A 116 -9.81 0.12 6.10
CA ASP A 116 -9.10 1.08 6.97
C ASP A 116 -7.57 1.02 6.85
N TRP A 117 -7.00 -0.19 6.76
CA TRP A 117 -5.55 -0.38 6.69
C TRP A 117 -4.95 0.17 5.38
N THR A 118 -5.57 -0.12 4.23
CA THR A 118 -5.06 0.38 2.94
C THR A 118 -5.37 1.86 2.76
N GLN A 119 -6.48 2.36 3.35
CA GLN A 119 -6.76 3.79 3.47
C GLN A 119 -5.64 4.51 4.21
N GLY A 120 -5.20 3.99 5.35
CA GLY A 120 -4.10 4.57 6.13
C GLY A 120 -2.80 4.70 5.33
N ASN A 121 -2.40 3.63 4.62
CA ASN A 121 -1.22 3.67 3.76
C ASN A 121 -1.38 4.65 2.59
N ALA A 122 -2.56 4.73 1.97
CA ALA A 122 -2.80 5.67 0.89
C ALA A 122 -2.70 7.12 1.35
N ILE A 123 -3.22 7.45 2.54
CA ILE A 123 -3.08 8.78 3.17
C ILE A 123 -1.59 9.09 3.39
N GLU A 124 -0.83 8.13 3.92
CA GLU A 124 0.60 8.30 4.16
C GLU A 124 1.38 8.60 2.86
N ILE A 125 1.14 7.83 1.79
CA ILE A 125 1.77 8.09 0.49
C ILE A 125 1.37 9.45 -0.08
N LEU A 126 0.09 9.85 0.01
CA LEU A 126 -0.36 11.16 -0.45
C LEU A 126 0.36 12.30 0.28
N CYS A 127 0.55 12.18 1.59
CA CYS A 127 1.28 13.18 2.37
C CYS A 127 2.75 13.27 1.97
N ARG A 128 3.40 12.13 1.72
CA ARG A 128 4.80 12.11 1.25
C ARG A 128 4.94 12.73 -0.15
N LEU A 129 4.02 12.42 -1.07
CA LEU A 129 3.97 13.05 -2.39
C LEU A 129 3.80 14.57 -2.28
N ALA A 130 2.90 15.03 -1.40
CA ALA A 130 2.71 16.45 -1.13
C ALA A 130 3.99 17.10 -0.57
N ALA A 131 4.69 16.44 0.35
CA ALA A 131 5.97 16.90 0.89
C ALA A 131 7.08 16.98 -0.18
N ASP A 132 7.02 16.11 -1.20
CA ASP A 132 7.90 16.16 -2.38
C ASP A 132 7.46 17.21 -3.43
N GLY A 133 6.40 17.98 -3.16
CA GLY A 133 5.91 19.05 -4.03
C GLY A 133 4.88 18.61 -5.07
N VAL A 134 4.38 17.37 -5.00
CA VAL A 134 3.32 16.88 -5.89
C VAL A 134 1.97 17.42 -5.43
N GLN A 135 1.51 18.47 -6.12
CA GLN A 135 0.21 19.12 -5.91
C GLN A 135 -0.16 19.34 -4.42
N PRO A 136 0.72 19.90 -3.58
CA PRO A 136 0.55 19.89 -2.12
C PRO A 136 -0.74 20.54 -1.66
N THR A 137 -1.15 21.66 -2.27
CA THR A 137 -2.41 22.35 -1.96
C THR A 137 -3.61 21.46 -2.26
N VAL A 138 -3.65 20.81 -3.43
CA VAL A 138 -4.76 19.94 -3.83
C VAL A 138 -4.84 18.74 -2.89
N VAL A 139 -3.70 18.10 -2.61
CA VAL A 139 -3.66 16.93 -1.72
C VAL A 139 -4.17 17.29 -0.32
N LEU A 140 -3.68 18.39 0.25
CA LEU A 140 -4.11 18.85 1.57
C LEU A 140 -5.59 19.22 1.61
N ASP A 141 -6.08 19.95 0.61
CA ASP A 141 -7.48 20.36 0.55
C ASP A 141 -8.43 19.15 0.45
N GLU A 142 -8.07 18.13 -0.32
CA GLU A 142 -8.85 16.90 -0.42
C GLU A 142 -8.75 16.04 0.86
N LEU A 143 -7.57 15.93 1.48
CA LEU A 143 -7.43 15.24 2.77
C LEU A 143 -8.27 15.92 3.86
N LYS A 144 -8.30 17.27 3.91
CA LYS A 144 -9.11 18.03 4.86
C LYS A 144 -10.61 17.78 4.71
N LYS A 145 -11.08 17.46 3.50
CA LYS A 145 -12.48 17.07 3.24
C LYS A 145 -12.74 15.61 3.60
N ALA A 146 -11.79 14.72 3.31
CA ALA A 146 -11.94 13.28 3.49
C ALA A 146 -11.83 12.86 4.97
N LEU A 147 -10.72 13.22 5.64
CA LEU A 147 -10.37 12.70 6.97
C LEU A 147 -11.47 12.85 8.03
N PRO A 148 -12.21 13.98 8.13
CA PRO A 148 -13.26 14.13 9.15
C PRO A 148 -14.40 13.11 9.04
N ASN A 149 -14.58 12.49 7.87
CA ASN A 149 -15.63 11.51 7.60
C ASN A 149 -15.12 10.07 7.59
N MET A 150 -13.82 9.86 7.81
CA MET A 150 -13.21 8.54 7.86
C MET A 150 -13.34 7.94 9.26
N ARG A 151 -13.27 6.61 9.32
CA ARG A 151 -13.17 5.89 10.59
C ARG A 151 -11.85 6.24 11.28
N GLU A 152 -11.90 6.37 12.61
CA GLU A 152 -10.71 6.70 13.42
C GLU A 152 -9.56 5.72 13.18
N GLU A 153 -9.85 4.43 12.95
CA GLU A 153 -8.85 3.41 12.70
C GLU A 153 -8.02 3.70 11.45
N ALA A 154 -8.65 4.14 10.36
CA ALA A 154 -7.94 4.47 9.12
C ALA A 154 -6.99 5.66 9.32
N VAL A 155 -7.45 6.69 10.04
CA VAL A 155 -6.64 7.87 10.37
C VAL A 155 -5.49 7.51 11.32
N TYR A 156 -5.75 6.63 12.29
CA TYR A 156 -4.75 6.08 13.20
C TYR A 156 -3.67 5.29 12.47
N TYR A 157 -4.04 4.45 11.50
CA TYR A 157 -3.07 3.70 10.69
C TYR A 157 -2.14 4.62 9.87
N ALA A 158 -2.62 5.78 9.42
CA ALA A 158 -1.78 6.76 8.73
C ALA A 158 -0.84 7.51 9.69
N ALA A 159 -1.31 7.86 10.89
CA ALA A 159 -0.59 8.76 11.80
C ALA A 159 0.76 8.21 12.29
N GLY A 160 0.87 6.91 12.56
CA GLY A 160 2.11 6.29 13.03
C GLY A 160 3.26 6.41 12.02
N PRO A 161 3.10 5.88 10.79
CA PRO A 161 4.07 6.06 9.71
C PRO A 161 4.41 7.53 9.43
N LEU A 162 3.39 8.41 9.36
CA LEU A 162 3.59 9.85 9.15
C LEU A 162 4.45 10.49 10.25
N ARG A 163 4.30 10.05 11.50
CA ARG A 163 5.14 10.49 12.61
C ARG A 163 6.60 10.08 12.43
N GLN A 164 6.82 8.82 12.03
CA GLN A 164 8.17 8.36 11.73
C GLN A 164 8.81 9.20 10.63
N HIS A 165 8.06 9.48 9.54
CA HIS A 165 8.55 10.32 8.45
C HIS A 165 8.84 11.76 8.90
N ALA A 166 7.97 12.38 9.69
CA ALA A 166 8.18 13.73 10.22
C ALA A 166 9.38 13.86 11.18
N ASN A 167 9.79 12.77 11.83
CA ASN A 167 10.99 12.76 12.66
C ASN A 167 12.30 12.68 11.84
N GLU A 168 12.21 12.30 10.57
CA GLU A 168 13.37 12.01 9.71
C GLU A 168 13.49 12.97 8.52
N ASP A 169 12.39 13.63 8.14
CA ASP A 169 12.29 14.48 6.95
C ASP A 169 11.47 15.73 7.25
N ASP A 170 12.17 16.87 7.39
CA ASP A 170 11.56 18.18 7.71
C ASP A 170 10.53 18.64 6.67
N ARG A 171 10.58 18.11 5.44
CA ARG A 171 9.61 18.43 4.38
C ARG A 171 8.20 17.95 4.73
N MET A 172 8.08 17.00 5.66
CA MET A 172 6.79 16.55 6.16
C MET A 172 6.14 17.55 7.11
N LEU A 173 6.91 18.39 7.81
CA LEU A 173 6.38 19.25 8.87
C LEU A 173 5.25 20.17 8.39
N PRO A 174 5.34 20.86 7.24
CA PRO A 174 4.23 21.67 6.75
C PRO A 174 2.97 20.86 6.45
N ILE A 175 3.10 19.61 6.00
CA ILE A 175 1.97 18.72 5.76
C ILE A 175 1.31 18.35 7.09
N ILE A 176 2.12 17.95 8.07
CA ILE A 176 1.63 17.60 9.40
C ILE A 176 0.96 18.79 10.09
N ASP A 177 1.55 19.98 10.03
CA ASP A 177 1.01 21.20 10.63
C ASP A 177 -0.40 21.53 10.11
N GLU A 178 -0.68 21.22 8.84
CA GLU A 178 -2.00 21.38 8.26
C GLU A 178 -2.98 20.28 8.73
N LEU A 179 -2.52 19.03 8.84
CA LEU A 179 -3.38 17.92 9.24
C LEU A 179 -3.72 17.93 10.73
N VAL A 180 -2.80 18.33 11.62
CA VAL A 180 -3.06 18.42 13.07
C VAL A 180 -4.07 19.51 13.45
N LYS A 181 -4.46 20.38 12.51
CA LYS A 181 -5.59 21.31 12.70
C LYS A 181 -6.95 20.60 12.64
N LEU A 182 -6.99 19.37 12.10
CA LEU A 182 -8.18 18.54 12.05
C LEU A 182 -8.28 17.72 13.35
N PRO A 183 -9.38 17.81 14.13
CA PRO A 183 -9.50 17.10 15.40
C PRO A 183 -9.24 15.59 15.30
N VAL A 184 -9.83 14.92 14.29
CA VAL A 184 -9.67 13.48 14.07
C VAL A 184 -8.20 13.07 13.86
N PHE A 185 -7.41 13.88 13.16
CA PHE A 185 -6.00 13.60 12.92
C PHE A 185 -5.16 13.98 14.13
N ALA A 186 -5.46 15.09 14.79
CA ALA A 186 -4.78 15.51 16.03
C ALA A 186 -4.88 14.42 17.12
N ASP A 187 -6.07 13.83 17.28
CA ASP A 187 -6.30 12.76 18.25
C ASP A 187 -5.51 11.49 17.89
N ALA A 188 -5.48 11.10 16.61
CA ALA A 188 -4.66 10.00 16.13
C ALA A 188 -3.16 10.25 16.34
N TRP A 189 -2.69 11.45 15.98
CA TRP A 189 -1.30 11.89 16.10
C TRP A 189 -0.81 11.89 17.56
N ALA A 190 -1.66 12.32 18.49
CA ALA A 190 -1.32 12.41 19.91
C ALA A 190 -1.13 11.04 20.59
N ARG A 191 -1.61 9.94 19.98
CA ARG A 191 -1.44 8.57 20.50
C ARG A 191 -0.04 8.01 20.28
N PHE A 192 0.69 8.50 19.27
CA PHE A 192 2.06 8.08 18.98
C PHE A 192 3.09 8.95 19.72
N LYS A 193 2.94 9.08 21.05
CA LYS A 193 3.88 9.84 21.89
C LYS A 193 5.29 9.24 21.80
N ASN A 194 6.28 10.12 21.72
CA ASN A 194 7.69 9.78 21.98
C ASN A 194 7.88 9.46 23.46
#